data_AF-A0A194Q7G9-F1
#
_entry.id   AF-A0A194Q7G9-F1
#
_cell.length_a   1.000
_cell.length_b   1.000
_cell.length_c   1.000
_cell.angle_alpha   90.00
_cell.angle_beta   90.00
_cell.angle_gamma   90.00
#
_symmetry.space_group_name_H-M   'P 1'
#
loop_
_entity.id
_entity.type
_entity.pdbx_description
1 polymer ?
#
loop_
_entity_poly.entity_id
_entity_poly.type
_entity_poly.pdbx_seq_one_letter_code
_entity_poly.pdbx_strand_id
1 'polypeptide(L)'
;MPKPQVQEGEDPDPTPYLFVSLEQKRIDQSKPYDGKKACWVPDEKEGFVQGEIKATKGDLVTVNLPGGEEKTLKKDLLSQVNPPKFEKVEDMADLTYLNEAAVLHNLRQRYYAKLIYTKDFKKDLVAQVNPPKYEKCEDMSNLTYLNDASVLYNLKQRYYHKLIYTYSGLFCVAINPYKRFPVYTTRCARLYRGKRRSEVPPHIFAISDGAYVNMLTNHENQSMLITGESGAGKTENTKKVIAYFATVGASQKKDPSQEKKGSLEDQVVQTNPVLEAFGNAKTVRNDNSSRFGKFIRIHFGPSGKLAGADIETYLLEKARVISQQALERSYHIFYQMMSGSVAGLKDMCLLSNDVYDYHIVSQGKTTIPNVDDGEECLLTDVTICLLSNNIMDYNIVSQGKTVIPGVDDGEEMRLTDVSLERD
;
A
#
# COMPACT_ATOMS: atom_id res chain seq x y z
N MET A 1 14.17 -1.93 -9.16
CA MET A 1 14.09 -3.24 -8.44
C MET A 1 14.87 -4.28 -9.24
N PRO A 2 15.46 -5.33 -8.63
CA PRO A 2 16.08 -6.41 -9.40
C PRO A 2 15.06 -7.07 -10.34
N LYS A 3 15.47 -7.39 -11.57
CA LYS A 3 14.59 -8.03 -12.57
C LYS A 3 14.02 -9.34 -12.00
N PRO A 4 12.73 -9.63 -12.20
CA PRO A 4 12.12 -10.84 -11.66
C PRO A 4 12.76 -12.07 -12.31
N GLN A 5 13.49 -12.87 -11.52
CA GLN A 5 13.84 -14.22 -11.94
C GLN A 5 12.55 -15.00 -12.21
N VAL A 6 12.51 -15.68 -13.36
CA VAL A 6 11.47 -16.66 -13.67
C VAL A 6 11.65 -17.81 -12.69
N GLN A 7 10.61 -18.12 -11.94
CA GLN A 7 10.69 -19.14 -10.90
C GLN A 7 10.45 -20.51 -11.53
N GLU A 8 11.54 -21.17 -11.93
CA GLU A 8 11.49 -22.55 -12.45
C GLU A 8 11.17 -23.52 -11.30
N GLY A 9 10.00 -24.15 -11.35
CA GLY A 9 9.52 -25.09 -10.33
C GLY A 9 8.00 -25.19 -10.26
N GLU A 10 7.48 -26.01 -9.33
CA GLU A 10 6.05 -26.00 -8.99
C GLU A 10 5.65 -24.73 -8.25
N ASP A 11 4.40 -24.27 -8.45
CA ASP A 11 3.83 -23.12 -7.74
C ASP A 11 3.92 -23.34 -6.20
N PRO A 12 4.70 -22.52 -5.46
CA PRO A 12 4.86 -22.66 -4.01
C PRO A 12 3.52 -22.53 -3.27
N ASP A 13 3.40 -23.23 -2.14
CA ASP A 13 2.15 -23.28 -1.38
C ASP A 13 1.78 -21.90 -0.78
N PRO A 14 0.63 -21.31 -1.14
CA PRO A 14 0.21 -20.03 -0.58
C PRO A 14 -0.35 -20.14 0.85
N THR A 15 -0.63 -21.36 1.34
CA THR A 15 -1.30 -21.59 2.64
C THR A 15 -0.70 -20.78 3.81
N PRO A 16 0.64 -20.70 4.02
CA PRO A 16 1.23 -19.95 5.13
C PRO A 16 1.07 -18.42 5.06
N TYR A 17 0.57 -17.90 3.92
CA TYR A 17 0.37 -16.47 3.65
C TYR A 17 -1.11 -16.09 3.58
N LEU A 18 -2.01 -17.07 3.68
CA LEU A 18 -3.46 -16.90 3.62
C LEU A 18 -4.15 -17.33 4.92
N PHE A 19 -3.70 -18.41 5.55
CA PHE A 19 -4.34 -19.02 6.72
C PHE A 19 -3.51 -18.85 7.99
N VAL A 20 -4.17 -18.53 9.11
CA VAL A 20 -3.62 -18.80 10.45
C VAL A 20 -3.74 -20.32 10.70
N SER A 21 -2.63 -21.00 11.02
CA SER A 21 -2.63 -22.46 11.27
C SER A 21 -3.53 -22.84 12.45
N LEU A 22 -4.03 -24.07 12.48
CA LEU A 22 -4.90 -24.55 13.56
C LEU A 22 -4.21 -24.51 14.93
N GLU A 23 -2.90 -24.78 14.96
CA GLU A 23 -2.05 -24.64 16.15
C GLU A 23 -1.97 -23.18 16.62
N GLN A 24 -1.66 -22.26 15.71
CA GLN A 24 -1.58 -20.83 16.01
C GLN A 24 -2.95 -20.28 16.47
N LYS A 25 -4.05 -20.66 15.80
CA LYS A 25 -5.43 -20.31 16.24
C LYS A 25 -5.72 -20.81 17.66
N ARG A 26 -5.28 -22.02 18.04
CA ARG A 26 -5.43 -22.53 19.43
C ARG A 26 -4.62 -21.72 20.44
N ILE A 27 -3.35 -21.47 20.16
CA ILE A 27 -2.45 -20.68 21.02
C ILE A 27 -3.05 -19.27 21.25
N ASP A 28 -3.49 -18.64 20.16
CA ASP A 28 -4.13 -17.33 20.17
C ASP A 28 -5.42 -17.30 21.00
N GLN A 29 -6.31 -18.27 20.80
CA GLN A 29 -7.59 -18.37 21.52
C GLN A 29 -7.41 -18.71 23.01
N SER A 30 -6.31 -19.36 23.39
CA SER A 30 -5.98 -19.70 24.78
C SER A 30 -5.24 -18.61 25.56
N LYS A 31 -4.90 -17.47 24.95
CA LYS A 31 -4.19 -16.39 25.65
C LYS A 31 -5.00 -15.91 26.87
N PRO A 32 -4.38 -15.71 28.04
CA PRO A 32 -5.03 -15.12 29.20
C PRO A 32 -5.64 -13.75 28.87
N TYR A 33 -6.88 -13.52 29.28
CA TYR A 33 -7.61 -12.28 29.02
C TYR A 33 -8.62 -12.01 30.14
N ASP A 34 -8.52 -10.82 30.75
CA ASP A 34 -9.50 -10.28 31.69
C ASP A 34 -10.22 -9.10 31.01
N GLY A 35 -11.45 -9.31 30.57
CA GLY A 35 -12.24 -8.29 29.88
C GLY A 35 -12.67 -7.10 30.74
N LYS A 36 -12.42 -7.11 32.06
CA LYS A 36 -12.60 -5.93 32.93
C LYS A 36 -11.32 -5.10 33.07
N LYS A 37 -10.15 -5.67 32.74
CA LYS A 37 -8.85 -5.00 32.85
C LYS A 37 -8.22 -4.67 31.51
N ALA A 38 -8.34 -5.54 30.51
CA ALA A 38 -7.72 -5.36 29.20
C ALA A 38 -8.29 -4.13 28.48
N CYS A 39 -7.41 -3.18 28.18
CA CYS A 39 -7.76 -1.92 27.54
C CYS A 39 -6.72 -1.47 26.50
N TRP A 40 -7.15 -0.62 25.58
CA TRP A 40 -6.28 0.14 24.67
C TRP A 40 -6.06 1.53 25.25
N VAL A 41 -4.84 2.04 25.15
CA VAL A 41 -4.52 3.44 25.47
C VAL A 41 -3.74 4.11 24.33
N PRO A 42 -3.81 5.44 24.18
CA PRO A 42 -3.03 6.17 23.19
C PRO A 42 -1.54 6.16 23.55
N ASP A 43 -0.69 6.05 22.53
CA ASP A 43 0.77 6.18 22.62
C ASP A 43 1.30 7.05 21.48
N GLU A 44 2.26 7.94 21.79
CA GLU A 44 2.78 8.93 20.84
C GLU A 44 3.59 8.31 19.68
N LYS A 45 4.09 7.06 19.83
CA LYS A 45 4.94 6.38 18.84
C LYS A 45 4.22 5.24 18.14
N GLU A 46 3.49 4.42 18.90
CA GLU A 46 2.79 3.24 18.39
C GLU A 46 1.32 3.52 18.02
N GLY A 47 0.83 4.74 18.30
CA GLY A 47 -0.57 5.16 18.12
C GLY A 47 -1.45 4.65 19.26
N PHE A 48 -1.50 3.32 19.42
CA PHE A 48 -2.19 2.64 20.52
C PHE A 48 -1.39 1.44 21.02
N VAL A 49 -1.42 1.21 22.34
CA VAL A 49 -0.81 0.04 22.99
C VAL A 49 -1.82 -0.65 23.93
N GLN A 50 -1.64 -1.96 24.13
CA GLN A 50 -2.48 -2.75 25.02
C GLN A 50 -2.02 -2.57 26.47
N GLY A 51 -2.94 -2.40 27.40
CA GLY A 51 -2.68 -2.29 28.83
C GLY A 51 -3.72 -2.99 29.71
N GLU A 52 -3.45 -2.99 31.01
CA GLU A 52 -4.34 -3.54 32.04
C GLU A 52 -4.71 -2.49 33.08
N ILE A 53 -6.01 -2.27 33.32
CA ILE A 53 -6.50 -1.36 34.35
C ILE A 53 -6.10 -1.89 35.74
N LYS A 54 -5.31 -1.09 36.46
CA LYS A 54 -4.87 -1.34 37.84
C LYS A 54 -5.81 -0.68 38.86
N ALA A 55 -6.28 0.54 38.58
CA ALA A 55 -7.17 1.30 39.46
C ALA A 55 -7.98 2.35 38.69
N THR A 56 -9.06 2.84 39.31
CA THR A 56 -9.87 3.96 38.81
C THR A 56 -10.13 4.95 39.94
N LYS A 57 -9.90 6.25 39.70
CA LYS A 57 -10.10 7.34 40.66
C LYS A 57 -10.83 8.49 39.97
N GLY A 58 -12.15 8.56 40.15
CA GLY A 58 -13.00 9.50 39.41
C GLY A 58 -12.90 9.23 37.90
N ASP A 59 -12.55 10.27 37.13
CA ASP A 59 -12.37 10.20 35.68
C ASP A 59 -10.98 9.73 35.24
N LEU A 60 -10.07 9.41 36.17
CA LEU A 60 -8.74 8.89 35.87
C LEU A 60 -8.66 7.37 36.07
N VAL A 61 -7.98 6.69 35.14
CA VAL A 61 -7.75 5.25 35.10
C VAL A 61 -6.25 5.00 35.09
N THR A 62 -5.74 4.33 36.12
CA THR A 62 -4.34 3.89 36.19
C THR A 62 -4.19 2.60 35.39
N VAL A 63 -3.40 2.64 34.30
CA VAL A 63 -3.20 1.51 33.39
C VAL A 63 -1.75 1.03 33.43
N ASN A 64 -1.57 -0.29 33.61
CA ASN A 64 -0.32 -1.02 33.40
C ASN A 64 -0.05 -1.17 31.91
N LEU A 65 1.18 -0.91 31.46
CA LEU A 65 1.57 -0.85 30.06
C LEU A 65 2.90 -1.58 29.80
N PRO A 66 3.17 -2.06 28.57
CA PRO A 66 4.34 -2.89 28.29
C PRO A 66 5.60 -2.00 28.21
N GLY A 67 6.47 -2.01 29.24
CA GLY A 67 7.69 -1.19 29.21
C GLY A 67 8.59 -1.20 30.45
N GLY A 68 8.10 -0.85 31.65
CA GLY A 68 8.82 -1.10 32.91
C GLY A 68 9.64 0.01 33.57
N GLU A 69 9.00 1.06 34.09
CA GLU A 69 9.45 1.69 35.34
C GLU A 69 8.31 2.43 36.06
N GLU A 70 8.52 2.76 37.35
CA GLU A 70 7.58 3.44 38.24
C GLU A 70 8.02 4.89 38.54
N LYS A 71 7.07 5.84 38.64
CA LYS A 71 7.28 7.02 39.48
C LYS A 71 6.01 7.75 39.90
N THR A 72 5.91 8.08 41.19
CA THR A 72 5.58 9.43 41.70
C THR A 72 5.96 9.51 43.19
N LEU A 73 6.94 10.33 43.54
CA LEU A 73 7.28 10.70 44.93
C LEU A 73 7.76 12.16 45.01
N LYS A 74 7.59 12.78 46.19
CA LYS A 74 8.18 14.08 46.55
C LYS A 74 9.68 13.94 46.93
N LYS A 75 10.35 15.07 47.12
CA LYS A 75 11.75 15.31 46.71
C LYS A 75 12.87 14.83 47.65
N ASP A 76 12.58 14.25 48.82
CA ASP A 76 13.48 14.38 49.98
C ASP A 76 14.20 13.09 50.48
N LEU A 77 14.33 11.99 49.71
CA LEU A 77 14.67 10.64 50.25
C LEU A 77 15.55 9.67 49.37
N LEU A 78 16.88 9.84 49.22
CA LEU A 78 17.83 8.88 48.54
C LEU A 78 19.31 8.89 49.14
N SER A 79 20.11 7.77 49.22
CA SER A 79 21.46 7.63 49.93
C SER A 79 22.38 6.35 49.63
N GLN A 80 23.56 6.03 50.34
CA GLN A 80 24.99 5.40 50.09
C GLN A 80 25.39 3.80 49.95
N VAL A 81 26.33 3.29 49.03
CA VAL A 81 26.47 2.00 48.12
C VAL A 81 26.97 0.53 48.46
N ASN A 82 26.35 -0.56 47.89
CA ASN A 82 26.38 -2.03 48.28
C ASN A 82 27.18 -3.11 47.43
N PRO A 83 27.67 -4.26 48.00
CA PRO A 83 28.53 -5.27 47.32
C PRO A 83 27.84 -6.49 46.64
N PRO A 84 28.55 -7.26 45.77
CA PRO A 84 27.95 -8.24 44.84
C PRO A 84 27.32 -9.51 45.43
N LYS A 85 27.72 -9.93 46.64
CA LYS A 85 27.19 -11.16 47.27
C LYS A 85 25.73 -11.06 47.73
N PHE A 86 25.12 -9.88 47.54
CA PHE A 86 23.74 -9.56 47.87
C PHE A 86 22.91 -9.18 46.62
N GLU A 87 23.26 -9.68 45.44
CA GLU A 87 22.33 -9.59 44.30
C GLU A 87 21.12 -10.52 44.53
N LYS A 88 19.90 -10.00 44.30
CA LYS A 88 18.62 -10.73 44.32
C LYS A 88 18.16 -11.28 45.68
N VAL A 89 18.56 -10.65 46.80
CA VAL A 89 17.94 -10.93 48.12
C VAL A 89 16.47 -10.48 48.12
N GLU A 90 15.60 -11.23 48.79
CA GLU A 90 14.16 -10.90 48.92
C GLU A 90 13.88 -9.82 49.98
N ASP A 91 14.74 -9.70 51.00
CA ASP A 91 14.71 -8.62 51.99
C ASP A 91 15.83 -7.59 51.71
N MET A 92 15.49 -6.30 51.78
CA MET A 92 16.38 -5.18 51.51
C MET A 92 17.20 -4.78 52.75
N ALA A 93 16.91 -5.32 53.93
CA ALA A 93 17.68 -5.06 55.15
C ALA A 93 19.08 -5.75 55.16
N ASP A 94 19.26 -6.83 54.40
CA ASP A 94 20.49 -7.63 54.41
C ASP A 94 21.66 -7.01 53.62
N LEU A 95 21.42 -5.94 52.86
CA LEU A 95 22.42 -5.33 51.98
C LEU A 95 23.32 -4.32 52.76
N THR A 96 24.60 -4.64 52.98
CA THR A 96 25.65 -3.90 53.77
C THR A 96 25.79 -2.35 53.63
N TYR A 97 25.41 -1.72 52.52
CA TYR A 97 25.55 -0.26 52.24
C TYR A 97 24.48 0.27 51.23
N LEU A 98 23.39 0.89 51.67
CA LEU A 98 22.18 1.16 50.83
C LEU A 98 22.22 2.33 49.76
N ASN A 99 23.05 2.24 48.67
CA ASN A 99 23.09 2.96 47.33
C ASN A 99 21.79 3.00 46.55
N GLU A 100 21.21 4.18 46.27
CA GLU A 100 21.04 4.66 44.88
C GLU A 100 21.80 3.83 43.84
N ALA A 101 23.14 3.90 43.68
CA ALA A 101 23.85 3.18 42.61
C ALA A 101 23.83 1.63 42.72
N ALA A 102 23.53 1.05 43.89
CA ALA A 102 23.42 -0.41 44.08
C ALA A 102 21.99 -0.91 43.84
N VAL A 103 21.00 -0.15 44.30
CA VAL A 103 19.58 -0.29 43.94
C VAL A 103 19.43 -0.06 42.43
N LEU A 104 20.14 0.91 41.83
CA LEU A 104 20.26 1.10 40.38
C LEU A 104 20.95 -0.09 39.69
N HIS A 105 21.93 -0.77 40.31
CA HIS A 105 22.51 -1.99 39.74
C HIS A 105 21.48 -3.14 39.69
N ASN A 106 20.68 -3.28 40.75
CA ASN A 106 19.60 -4.26 40.84
C ASN A 106 18.43 -3.91 39.87
N LEU A 107 18.06 -2.63 39.77
CA LEU A 107 17.12 -2.10 38.76
C LEU A 107 17.64 -2.28 37.33
N ARG A 108 18.96 -2.17 37.10
CA ARG A 108 19.58 -2.41 35.78
C ARG A 108 19.53 -3.88 35.35
N GLN A 109 19.46 -4.84 36.26
CA GLN A 109 19.10 -6.23 35.89
C GLN A 109 17.61 -6.37 35.52
N ARG A 110 16.70 -5.56 36.09
CA ARG A 110 15.28 -5.52 35.68
C ARG A 110 15.07 -4.82 34.32
N TYR A 111 15.87 -3.80 34.02
CA TYR A 111 15.87 -3.07 32.73
C TYR A 111 16.05 -3.98 31.50
N TYR A 112 16.75 -5.11 31.64
CA TYR A 112 16.95 -6.08 30.55
C TYR A 112 15.79 -7.08 30.33
N ALA A 113 14.67 -6.99 31.07
CA ALA A 113 13.63 -8.03 31.12
C ALA A 113 12.22 -7.66 30.56
N LYS A 114 12.00 -6.44 30.03
CA LYS A 114 10.75 -6.01 29.33
C LYS A 114 9.42 -6.10 30.14
N LEU A 115 9.33 -5.59 31.37
CA LEU A 115 8.10 -5.57 32.21
C LEU A 115 8.13 -4.41 33.25
N ILE A 116 7.08 -3.66 33.67
CA ILE A 116 5.77 -3.15 33.17
C ILE A 116 5.61 -1.72 33.77
N TYR A 117 5.06 -0.70 33.07
CA TYR A 117 4.92 0.69 33.60
C TYR A 117 3.47 1.10 33.90
N THR A 118 3.22 1.99 34.87
CA THR A 118 1.87 2.54 35.15
C THR A 118 1.75 4.00 34.74
N LYS A 119 0.69 4.35 34.00
CA LYS A 119 0.32 5.73 33.66
C LYS A 119 -1.18 5.96 33.88
N ASP A 120 -1.54 7.14 34.38
CA ASP A 120 -2.93 7.57 34.52
C ASP A 120 -3.43 8.16 33.19
N PHE A 121 -4.56 7.66 32.70
CA PHE A 121 -5.27 8.16 31.53
C PHE A 121 -6.63 8.69 31.95
N LYS A 122 -7.18 9.65 31.21
CA LYS A 122 -8.61 9.96 31.34
C LYS A 122 -9.43 8.80 30.80
N LYS A 123 -10.56 8.51 31.45
CA LYS A 123 -11.43 7.36 31.16
C LYS A 123 -11.95 7.30 29.72
N ASP A 124 -12.17 8.46 29.10
CA ASP A 124 -12.59 8.63 27.69
C ASP A 124 -11.50 8.25 26.68
N LEU A 125 -10.23 8.28 27.07
CA LEU A 125 -9.10 7.88 26.22
C LEU A 125 -8.82 6.36 26.28
N VAL A 126 -9.50 5.62 27.16
CA VAL A 126 -9.26 4.18 27.39
C VAL A 126 -10.34 3.36 26.70
N ALA A 127 -9.98 2.56 25.70
CA ALA A 127 -10.94 1.78 24.91
C ALA A 127 -10.90 0.27 25.23
N GLN A 128 -11.97 -0.46 24.91
CA GLN A 128 -12.10 -1.88 25.19
C GLN A 128 -11.31 -2.75 24.19
N VAL A 129 -10.66 -3.81 24.69
CA VAL A 129 -9.90 -4.79 23.89
C VAL A 129 -10.79 -5.98 23.52
N ASN A 130 -10.70 -6.47 22.28
CA ASN A 130 -11.46 -7.65 21.85
C ASN A 130 -10.96 -8.94 22.54
N PRO A 131 -11.85 -9.86 22.93
CA PRO A 131 -11.44 -11.17 23.47
C PRO A 131 -10.58 -11.98 22.48
N PRO A 132 -9.68 -12.88 22.96
CA PRO A 132 -8.73 -13.63 22.11
C PRO A 132 -9.37 -14.50 21.02
N LYS A 133 -10.67 -14.82 21.12
CA LYS A 133 -11.42 -15.50 20.04
C LYS A 133 -11.45 -14.72 18.71
N TYR A 134 -11.19 -13.41 18.75
CA TYR A 134 -11.12 -12.52 17.58
C TYR A 134 -9.68 -12.22 17.12
N GLU A 135 -8.68 -12.83 17.72
CA GLU A 135 -7.28 -12.65 17.36
C GLU A 135 -7.05 -13.01 15.88
N LYS A 136 -6.47 -12.07 15.12
CA LYS A 136 -6.23 -12.20 13.67
C LYS A 136 -7.48 -12.52 12.84
N CYS A 137 -8.66 -12.05 13.25
CA CYS A 137 -9.92 -12.25 12.55
C CYS A 137 -9.84 -11.87 11.06
N GLU A 138 -10.46 -12.70 10.22
CA GLU A 138 -10.43 -12.57 8.75
C GLU A 138 -11.34 -11.46 8.23
N ASP A 139 -12.43 -11.14 8.94
CA ASP A 139 -13.31 -9.99 8.66
C ASP A 139 -13.63 -9.20 9.93
N MET A 140 -13.13 -7.96 9.98
CA MET A 140 -13.17 -7.10 11.16
C MET A 140 -14.58 -6.59 11.50
N SER A 141 -15.57 -6.72 10.61
CA SER A 141 -16.97 -6.43 10.98
C SER A 141 -17.53 -7.40 12.03
N ASN A 142 -16.84 -8.53 12.29
CA ASN A 142 -17.22 -9.49 13.31
C ASN A 142 -16.64 -9.20 14.71
N LEU A 143 -15.78 -8.18 14.85
CA LEU A 143 -15.24 -7.77 16.14
C LEU A 143 -16.37 -7.30 17.08
N THR A 144 -16.28 -7.60 18.38
CA THR A 144 -17.25 -7.11 19.38
C THR A 144 -17.04 -5.62 19.65
N TYR A 145 -15.78 -5.18 19.72
CA TYR A 145 -15.42 -3.78 19.91
C TYR A 145 -14.79 -3.23 18.64
N LEU A 146 -15.55 -2.47 17.87
CA LEU A 146 -15.09 -1.85 16.63
C LEU A 146 -14.57 -0.44 16.92
N ASN A 147 -13.32 -0.37 17.40
CA ASN A 147 -12.59 0.88 17.66
C ASN A 147 -11.26 0.89 16.90
N ASP A 148 -10.72 2.08 16.66
CA ASP A 148 -9.51 2.30 15.85
C ASP A 148 -8.32 1.44 16.31
N ALA A 149 -8.12 1.36 17.62
CA ALA A 149 -7.08 0.55 18.25
C ALA A 149 -7.23 -0.95 17.95
N SER A 150 -8.47 -1.48 17.97
CA SER A 150 -8.75 -2.89 17.65
C SER A 150 -8.60 -3.20 16.16
N VAL A 151 -8.98 -2.27 15.28
CA VAL A 151 -8.78 -2.39 13.83
C VAL A 151 -7.27 -2.37 13.51
N LEU A 152 -6.55 -1.39 14.04
CA LEU A 152 -5.09 -1.28 13.92
C LEU A 152 -4.38 -2.53 14.44
N TYR A 153 -4.77 -3.03 15.61
CA TYR A 153 -4.18 -4.22 16.20
C TYR A 153 -4.42 -5.46 15.35
N ASN A 154 -5.64 -5.73 14.90
CA ASN A 154 -5.93 -6.91 14.08
C ASN A 154 -5.14 -6.90 12.76
N LEU A 155 -5.06 -5.73 12.10
CA LEU A 155 -4.24 -5.53 10.90
C LEU A 155 -2.74 -5.74 11.19
N LYS A 156 -2.22 -5.16 12.27
CA LYS A 156 -0.81 -5.29 12.70
C LYS A 156 -0.44 -6.74 13.01
N GLN A 157 -1.28 -7.47 13.75
CA GLN A 157 -1.06 -8.89 14.06
C GLN A 157 -1.10 -9.76 12.81
N ARG A 158 -2.09 -9.58 11.91
CA ARG A 158 -2.16 -10.32 10.65
C ARG A 158 -0.93 -10.07 9.78
N TYR A 159 -0.53 -8.81 9.64
CA TYR A 159 0.66 -8.42 8.88
C TYR A 159 1.95 -9.06 9.41
N TYR A 160 2.17 -9.05 10.74
CA TYR A 160 3.32 -9.72 11.35
C TYR A 160 3.35 -11.24 11.14
N HIS A 161 2.19 -11.86 10.94
CA HIS A 161 2.06 -13.28 10.58
C HIS A 161 2.02 -13.51 9.05
N LYS A 162 2.48 -12.53 8.25
CA LYS A 162 2.56 -12.56 6.77
C LYS A 162 1.21 -12.57 6.05
N LEU A 163 0.11 -12.30 6.76
CA LEU A 163 -1.24 -12.23 6.21
C LEU A 163 -1.56 -10.79 5.80
N ILE A 164 -1.38 -10.48 4.51
CA ILE A 164 -1.49 -9.09 4.00
C ILE A 164 -2.91 -8.62 3.73
N TYR A 165 -3.86 -9.56 3.59
CA TYR A 165 -5.26 -9.29 3.30
C TYR A 165 -6.14 -9.48 4.53
N THR A 166 -7.10 -8.58 4.73
CA THR A 166 -8.11 -8.64 5.81
C THR A 166 -9.38 -7.96 5.33
N TYR A 167 -10.56 -8.52 5.59
CA TYR A 167 -11.82 -7.85 5.29
C TYR A 167 -12.22 -6.87 6.41
N SER A 168 -13.00 -5.87 6.04
CA SER A 168 -13.73 -5.00 6.97
C SER A 168 -15.11 -4.72 6.38
N GLY A 169 -16.05 -5.64 6.61
CA GLY A 169 -17.39 -5.57 6.03
C GLY A 169 -17.34 -5.71 4.51
N LEU A 170 -17.53 -4.62 3.76
CA LEU A 170 -17.40 -4.63 2.29
C LEU A 170 -15.95 -4.47 1.81
N PHE A 171 -15.07 -3.85 2.61
CA PHE A 171 -13.71 -3.54 2.19
C PHE A 171 -12.78 -4.76 2.24
N CYS A 172 -11.88 -4.86 1.26
CA CYS A 172 -10.73 -5.76 1.29
C CYS A 172 -9.47 -4.92 1.53
N VAL A 173 -8.99 -4.89 2.78
CA VAL A 173 -7.77 -4.18 3.17
C VAL A 173 -6.56 -5.00 2.73
N ALA A 174 -5.63 -4.37 2.02
CA ALA A 174 -4.39 -4.96 1.54
C ALA A 174 -3.20 -4.13 2.03
N ILE A 175 -2.31 -4.73 2.83
CA ILE A 175 -1.12 -4.05 3.37
C ILE A 175 0.11 -4.49 2.57
N ASN A 176 0.85 -3.54 1.99
CA ASN A 176 2.04 -3.85 1.19
C ASN A 176 3.11 -4.57 2.06
N PRO A 177 3.49 -5.83 1.75
CA PRO A 177 4.49 -6.58 2.50
C PRO A 177 5.95 -6.15 2.25
N TYR A 178 6.20 -5.33 1.24
CA TYR A 178 7.55 -5.04 0.70
C TYR A 178 8.37 -6.30 0.37
N LYS A 179 7.70 -7.44 0.16
CA LYS A 179 8.25 -8.77 -0.10
C LYS A 179 7.34 -9.53 -1.06
N ARG A 180 7.93 -10.30 -1.99
CA ARG A 180 7.17 -11.09 -2.98
C ARG A 180 6.65 -12.37 -2.34
N PHE A 181 5.38 -12.38 -1.90
CA PHE A 181 4.72 -13.57 -1.39
C PHE A 181 4.08 -14.40 -2.52
N PRO A 182 3.97 -15.74 -2.38
CA PRO A 182 3.47 -16.66 -3.41
C PRO A 182 1.93 -16.64 -3.58
N VAL A 183 1.28 -15.51 -3.26
CA VAL A 183 -0.19 -15.37 -3.23
C VAL A 183 -0.81 -15.01 -4.59
N TYR A 184 0.01 -14.72 -5.60
CA TYR A 184 -0.44 -14.40 -6.97
C TYR A 184 -0.13 -15.50 -7.99
N THR A 185 0.15 -16.71 -7.53
CA THR A 185 0.43 -17.90 -8.36
C THR A 185 -0.85 -18.46 -9.02
N THR A 186 -0.70 -19.29 -10.05
CA THR A 186 -1.85 -19.95 -10.70
C THR A 186 -2.53 -20.91 -9.73
N ARG A 187 -1.75 -21.62 -8.91
CA ARG A 187 -2.21 -22.41 -7.75
C ARG A 187 -3.09 -21.60 -6.81
N CYS A 188 -2.67 -20.39 -6.44
CA CYS A 188 -3.48 -19.51 -5.59
C CYS A 188 -4.77 -19.08 -6.30
N ALA A 189 -4.70 -18.62 -7.56
CA ALA A 189 -5.87 -18.18 -8.32
C ALA A 189 -6.97 -19.26 -8.43
N ARG A 190 -6.57 -20.53 -8.57
CA ARG A 190 -7.49 -21.69 -8.59
C ARG A 190 -8.24 -21.91 -7.26
N LEU A 191 -7.65 -21.56 -6.12
CA LEU A 191 -8.30 -21.68 -4.80
C LEU A 191 -9.58 -20.84 -4.72
N TYR A 192 -9.57 -19.66 -5.34
CA TYR A 192 -10.63 -18.66 -5.27
C TYR A 192 -11.75 -18.85 -6.31
N ARG A 193 -11.54 -19.70 -7.33
CA ARG A 193 -12.44 -19.79 -8.48
C ARG A 193 -13.79 -20.43 -8.11
N GLY A 194 -14.87 -19.69 -8.31
CA GLY A 194 -16.24 -20.10 -7.99
C GLY A 194 -16.51 -20.23 -6.49
N LYS A 195 -15.73 -19.55 -5.64
CA LYS A 195 -15.85 -19.61 -4.18
C LYS A 195 -16.49 -18.35 -3.64
N ARG A 196 -17.41 -18.52 -2.68
CA ARG A 196 -17.97 -17.40 -1.93
C ARG A 196 -16.92 -16.84 -0.98
N ARG A 197 -16.97 -15.53 -0.72
CA ARG A 197 -16.00 -14.81 0.13
C ARG A 197 -15.80 -15.40 1.52
N SER A 198 -16.78 -16.12 2.06
CA SER A 198 -16.75 -16.79 3.37
C SER A 198 -16.17 -18.21 3.34
N GLU A 199 -15.90 -18.79 2.17
CA GLU A 199 -15.39 -20.16 1.99
C GLU A 199 -13.87 -20.22 1.83
N VAL A 200 -13.23 -19.06 1.68
CA VAL A 200 -11.80 -18.88 1.38
C VAL A 200 -11.25 -17.68 2.17
N PRO A 201 -9.95 -17.65 2.52
CA PRO A 201 -9.37 -16.55 3.28
C PRO A 201 -9.45 -15.20 2.56
N PRO A 202 -9.26 -14.08 3.27
CA PRO A 202 -9.20 -12.76 2.67
C PRO A 202 -8.18 -12.67 1.52
N HIS A 203 -8.64 -12.25 0.34
CA HIS A 203 -7.78 -12.06 -0.83
C HIS A 203 -8.45 -11.19 -1.88
N ILE A 204 -7.66 -10.44 -2.66
CA ILE A 204 -8.20 -9.64 -3.77
C ILE A 204 -8.87 -10.50 -4.85
N PHE A 205 -8.38 -11.73 -5.06
CA PHE A 205 -8.99 -12.70 -6.00
C PHE A 205 -10.42 -13.11 -5.60
N ALA A 206 -10.77 -13.12 -4.30
CA ALA A 206 -12.15 -13.40 -3.88
C ALA A 206 -13.10 -12.25 -4.29
N ILE A 207 -12.60 -11.00 -4.26
CA ILE A 207 -13.36 -9.83 -4.73
C ILE A 207 -13.47 -9.85 -6.26
N SER A 208 -12.39 -10.17 -6.98
CA SER A 208 -12.39 -10.31 -8.44
C SER A 208 -13.31 -11.44 -8.92
N ASP A 209 -13.25 -12.63 -8.32
CA ASP A 209 -14.11 -13.75 -8.71
C ASP A 209 -15.57 -13.48 -8.33
N GLY A 210 -15.82 -12.90 -7.16
CA GLY A 210 -17.16 -12.46 -6.75
C GLY A 210 -17.76 -11.45 -7.72
N ALA A 211 -16.99 -10.44 -8.15
CA ALA A 211 -17.42 -9.50 -9.19
C ALA A 211 -17.70 -10.21 -10.53
N TYR A 212 -16.80 -11.11 -10.98
CA TYR A 212 -17.01 -11.88 -12.21
C TYR A 212 -18.28 -12.75 -12.16
N VAL A 213 -18.54 -13.43 -11.04
CA VAL A 213 -19.73 -14.27 -10.86
C VAL A 213 -21.00 -13.41 -10.81
N ASN A 214 -20.98 -12.28 -10.08
CA ASN A 214 -22.11 -11.35 -10.02
C ASN A 214 -22.43 -10.74 -11.39
N MET A 215 -21.40 -10.36 -12.16
CA MET A 215 -21.55 -9.86 -13.53
C MET A 215 -22.30 -10.86 -14.43
N LEU A 216 -21.94 -12.15 -14.35
CA LEU A 216 -22.58 -13.19 -15.15
C LEU A 216 -23.96 -13.60 -14.66
N THR A 217 -24.22 -13.48 -13.35
CA THR A 217 -25.46 -13.93 -12.70
C THR A 217 -26.54 -12.85 -12.75
N ASN A 218 -26.16 -11.59 -12.53
CA ASN A 218 -27.08 -10.45 -12.50
C ASN A 218 -27.21 -9.76 -13.87
N HIS A 219 -26.27 -10.03 -14.80
CA HIS A 219 -26.13 -9.32 -16.08
C HIS A 219 -25.89 -7.80 -15.93
N GLU A 220 -25.20 -7.41 -14.85
CA GLU A 220 -24.89 -6.01 -14.51
C GLU A 220 -23.38 -5.74 -14.52
N ASN A 221 -22.99 -4.57 -15.02
CA ASN A 221 -21.60 -4.09 -14.97
C ASN A 221 -21.12 -3.96 -13.51
N GLN A 222 -19.87 -4.33 -13.26
CA GLN A 222 -19.27 -4.30 -11.92
C GLN A 222 -18.12 -3.28 -11.87
N SER A 223 -17.85 -2.73 -10.69
CA SER A 223 -16.74 -1.79 -10.47
C SER A 223 -15.91 -2.20 -9.25
N MET A 224 -14.58 -2.08 -9.36
CA MET A 224 -13.64 -2.34 -8.27
C MET A 224 -12.86 -1.05 -7.98
N LEU A 225 -13.12 -0.42 -6.83
CA LEU A 225 -12.46 0.82 -6.42
C LEU A 225 -11.22 0.48 -5.59
N ILE A 226 -10.02 0.71 -6.15
CA ILE A 226 -8.73 0.45 -5.49
C ILE A 226 -8.14 1.78 -5.00
N THR A 227 -8.25 2.04 -3.70
CA THR A 227 -7.79 3.28 -3.06
C THR A 227 -6.48 3.07 -2.28
N GLY A 228 -5.86 4.18 -1.84
CA GLY A 228 -4.64 4.18 -1.03
C GLY A 228 -3.68 5.30 -1.43
N GLU A 229 -2.77 5.66 -0.53
CA GLU A 229 -1.66 6.58 -0.83
C GLU A 229 -0.65 5.93 -1.80
N SER A 230 0.46 6.61 -2.09
CA SER A 230 1.56 5.96 -2.81
C SER A 230 2.31 4.96 -1.93
N GLY A 231 3.08 4.07 -2.54
CA GLY A 231 3.73 2.95 -1.86
C GLY A 231 2.76 1.88 -1.34
N ALA A 232 1.45 2.15 -1.24
CA ALA A 232 0.42 1.20 -0.78
C ALA A 232 0.25 -0.03 -1.69
N GLY A 233 0.83 -0.03 -2.89
CA GLY A 233 0.78 -1.18 -3.82
C GLY A 233 -0.47 -1.22 -4.70
N LYS A 234 -1.15 -0.09 -4.92
CA LYS A 234 -2.32 0.02 -5.81
C LYS A 234 -2.06 -0.59 -7.18
N THR A 235 -1.01 -0.13 -7.87
CA THR A 235 -0.67 -0.55 -9.24
C THR A 235 -0.47 -2.06 -9.35
N GLU A 236 0.23 -2.68 -8.40
CA GLU A 236 0.43 -4.14 -8.38
C GLU A 236 -0.88 -4.89 -8.12
N ASN A 237 -1.73 -4.41 -7.19
CA ASN A 237 -3.05 -5.02 -6.98
C ASN A 237 -3.93 -4.90 -8.25
N THR A 238 -3.93 -3.74 -8.92
CA THR A 238 -4.64 -3.55 -10.20
C THR A 238 -4.14 -4.52 -11.28
N LYS A 239 -2.82 -4.68 -11.44
CA LYS A 239 -2.23 -5.67 -12.36
C LYS A 239 -2.73 -7.08 -12.05
N LYS A 240 -2.75 -7.50 -10.78
CA LYS A 240 -3.18 -8.86 -10.39
C LYS A 240 -4.69 -9.07 -10.48
N VAL A 241 -5.50 -8.02 -10.37
CA VAL A 241 -6.93 -8.05 -10.72
C VAL A 241 -7.11 -8.29 -12.22
N ILE A 242 -6.41 -7.53 -13.08
CA ILE A 242 -6.45 -7.71 -14.55
C ILE A 242 -5.98 -9.12 -14.94
N ALA A 243 -4.87 -9.59 -14.36
CA ALA A 243 -4.32 -10.93 -14.58
C ALA A 243 -5.32 -12.04 -14.20
N TYR A 244 -6.02 -11.87 -13.07
CA TYR A 244 -7.06 -12.80 -12.64
C TYR A 244 -8.22 -12.85 -13.64
N PHE A 245 -8.71 -11.68 -14.07
CA PHE A 245 -9.77 -11.56 -15.07
C PHE A 245 -9.37 -12.15 -16.43
N ALA A 246 -8.14 -11.92 -16.89
CA ALA A 246 -7.60 -12.55 -18.09
C ALA A 246 -7.54 -14.08 -17.96
N THR A 247 -7.17 -14.59 -16.77
CA THR A 247 -7.11 -16.04 -16.49
C THR A 247 -8.50 -16.69 -16.48
N VAL A 248 -9.49 -16.10 -15.82
CA VAL A 248 -10.85 -16.67 -15.74
C VAL A 248 -11.66 -16.47 -17.03
N GLY A 249 -11.41 -15.36 -17.73
CA GLY A 249 -12.02 -15.00 -19.02
C GLY A 249 -11.36 -15.64 -20.25
N ALA A 250 -10.26 -16.39 -20.07
CA ALA A 250 -9.50 -16.99 -21.16
C ALA A 250 -10.35 -17.92 -22.05
N SER A 251 -10.17 -17.82 -23.37
CA SER A 251 -10.72 -18.75 -24.35
C SER A 251 -9.84 -20.00 -24.45
N GLN A 252 -10.44 -21.17 -24.68
CA GLN A 252 -9.68 -22.39 -25.01
C GLN A 252 -9.13 -22.36 -26.45
N LYS A 253 -9.68 -21.53 -27.33
CA LYS A 253 -9.10 -21.27 -28.66
C LYS A 253 -7.99 -20.24 -28.52
N LYS A 254 -6.75 -20.71 -28.43
CA LYS A 254 -5.57 -19.88 -28.76
C LYS A 254 -5.65 -19.56 -30.24
N ASP A 255 -5.92 -18.30 -30.57
CA ASP A 255 -5.80 -17.81 -31.94
C ASP A 255 -4.31 -17.56 -32.23
N PRO A 256 -3.72 -18.10 -33.31
CA PRO A 256 -2.31 -17.86 -33.64
C PRO A 256 -1.97 -16.37 -33.87
N SER A 257 -2.98 -15.51 -34.08
CA SER A 257 -2.78 -14.05 -34.09
C SER A 257 -2.47 -13.44 -32.71
N GLN A 258 -2.81 -14.11 -31.60
CA GLN A 258 -2.56 -13.62 -30.24
C GLN A 258 -1.10 -13.78 -29.79
N GLU A 259 -0.34 -14.73 -30.34
CA GLU A 259 1.08 -14.92 -29.96
C GLU A 259 1.94 -13.67 -30.25
N LYS A 260 1.53 -12.82 -31.19
CA LYS A 260 2.17 -11.53 -31.49
C LYS A 260 1.74 -10.37 -30.58
N LYS A 261 0.63 -10.47 -29.84
CA LYS A 261 0.05 -9.35 -29.07
C LYS A 261 0.29 -9.44 -27.55
N GLY A 262 0.89 -10.50 -27.03
CA GLY A 262 1.05 -10.71 -25.58
C GLY A 262 -0.27 -10.92 -24.84
N SER A 263 -0.24 -11.12 -23.52
CA SER A 263 -1.46 -11.26 -22.72
C SER A 263 -2.15 -9.91 -22.48
N LEU A 264 -3.42 -9.92 -22.04
CA LEU A 264 -4.08 -8.66 -21.65
C LEU A 264 -3.39 -7.99 -20.44
N GLU A 265 -2.81 -8.77 -19.51
CA GLU A 265 -1.98 -8.20 -18.43
C GLU A 265 -0.81 -7.42 -19.05
N ASP A 266 -0.09 -8.02 -20.01
CA ASP A 266 1.04 -7.36 -20.68
C ASP A 266 0.60 -6.10 -21.43
N GLN A 267 -0.47 -6.16 -22.22
CA GLN A 267 -0.98 -5.02 -23.00
C GLN A 267 -1.40 -3.85 -22.09
N VAL A 268 -2.11 -4.11 -20.99
CA VAL A 268 -2.50 -3.04 -20.05
C VAL A 268 -1.29 -2.54 -19.26
N VAL A 269 -0.33 -3.41 -18.93
CA VAL A 269 0.92 -3.01 -18.26
C VAL A 269 1.82 -2.15 -19.16
N GLN A 270 1.88 -2.44 -20.47
CA GLN A 270 2.61 -1.66 -21.47
C GLN A 270 2.07 -0.24 -21.61
N THR A 271 0.81 0.04 -21.25
CA THR A 271 0.30 1.43 -21.21
C THR A 271 0.86 2.24 -20.03
N ASN A 272 1.39 1.59 -18.98
CA ASN A 272 1.77 2.30 -17.77
C ASN A 272 2.96 3.26 -17.97
N PRO A 273 4.11 2.89 -18.60
CA PRO A 273 5.21 3.84 -18.81
C PRO A 273 4.77 5.16 -19.45
N VAL A 274 3.94 5.11 -20.50
CA VAL A 274 3.38 6.30 -21.16
C VAL A 274 2.45 7.08 -20.22
N LEU A 275 1.50 6.39 -19.58
CA LEU A 275 0.54 7.04 -18.66
C LEU A 275 1.20 7.61 -17.40
N GLU A 276 2.30 7.02 -16.94
CA GLU A 276 3.09 7.50 -15.81
C GLU A 276 4.01 8.66 -16.24
N ALA A 277 4.62 8.62 -17.42
CA ALA A 277 5.42 9.72 -17.96
C ALA A 277 4.62 11.03 -18.10
N PHE A 278 3.44 10.96 -18.71
CA PHE A 278 2.58 12.12 -18.96
C PHE A 278 1.60 12.44 -17.82
N GLY A 279 1.32 11.49 -16.93
CA GLY A 279 0.27 11.60 -15.91
C GLY A 279 0.74 11.50 -14.46
N ASN A 280 1.98 11.08 -14.20
CA ASN A 280 2.57 11.08 -12.86
C ASN A 280 3.63 12.18 -12.70
N ALA A 281 3.79 12.63 -11.46
CA ALA A 281 4.75 13.65 -11.08
C ALA A 281 5.28 13.42 -9.66
N LYS A 282 6.42 14.06 -9.34
CA LYS A 282 6.93 14.09 -7.97
C LYS A 282 6.17 15.11 -7.12
N THR A 283 5.60 14.64 -6.03
CA THR A 283 4.91 15.44 -5.01
C THR A 283 5.71 15.46 -3.71
N VAL A 284 5.29 16.25 -2.72
CA VAL A 284 5.95 16.32 -1.39
C VAL A 284 5.98 14.94 -0.69
N ARG A 285 4.92 14.13 -0.83
CA ARG A 285 4.77 12.84 -0.13
C ARG A 285 5.13 11.61 -0.97
N ASN A 286 5.37 11.77 -2.27
CA ASN A 286 5.53 10.66 -3.20
C ASN A 286 6.23 11.09 -4.48
N ASP A 287 7.26 10.36 -4.87
CA ASP A 287 8.09 10.68 -6.04
C ASP A 287 7.48 10.26 -7.39
N ASN A 288 6.56 9.29 -7.42
CA ASN A 288 5.85 8.87 -8.63
C ASN A 288 4.32 8.88 -8.40
N SER A 289 3.70 10.07 -8.51
CA SER A 289 2.33 10.34 -8.08
C SER A 289 1.39 10.61 -9.23
N SER A 290 0.44 9.71 -9.47
CA SER A 290 -0.62 9.93 -10.46
C SER A 290 -1.44 11.16 -10.14
N ARG A 291 -1.52 12.07 -11.11
CA ARG A 291 -2.27 13.33 -11.04
C ARG A 291 -3.53 13.28 -11.92
N PHE A 292 -4.04 12.08 -12.17
CA PHE A 292 -5.27 11.77 -12.89
C PHE A 292 -5.93 10.54 -12.27
N GLY A 293 -7.25 10.42 -12.38
CA GLY A 293 -7.98 9.18 -12.15
C GLY A 293 -7.87 8.26 -13.37
N LYS A 294 -7.58 6.98 -13.15
CA LYS A 294 -7.53 5.93 -14.18
C LYS A 294 -8.67 4.94 -13.96
N PHE A 295 -9.61 4.86 -14.90
CA PHE A 295 -10.67 3.86 -14.90
C PHE A 295 -10.41 2.86 -16.04
N ILE A 296 -10.23 1.58 -15.70
CA ILE A 296 -9.93 0.53 -16.68
C ILE A 296 -11.19 -0.32 -16.82
N ARG A 297 -11.80 -0.30 -18.00
CA ARG A 297 -12.92 -1.19 -18.33
C ARG A 297 -12.35 -2.48 -18.93
N ILE A 298 -12.75 -3.62 -18.39
CA ILE A 298 -12.43 -4.94 -18.92
C ILE A 298 -13.74 -5.52 -19.45
N HIS A 299 -13.80 -5.73 -20.76
CA HIS A 299 -15.02 -6.19 -21.42
C HIS A 299 -15.06 -7.70 -21.46
N PHE A 300 -16.25 -8.24 -21.15
CA PHE A 300 -16.56 -9.66 -21.30
C PHE A 300 -17.74 -9.82 -22.27
N GLY A 301 -17.59 -10.72 -23.23
CA GLY A 301 -18.67 -11.08 -24.15
C GLY A 301 -19.75 -11.93 -23.48
N PRO A 302 -20.86 -12.23 -24.18
CA PRO A 302 -22.02 -12.94 -23.62
C PRO A 302 -21.73 -14.32 -23.00
N SER A 303 -20.62 -14.96 -23.37
CA SER A 303 -20.16 -16.24 -22.83
C SER A 303 -19.21 -16.11 -21.61
N GLY A 304 -19.08 -14.91 -21.05
CA GLY A 304 -18.12 -14.59 -19.98
C GLY A 304 -16.65 -14.63 -20.41
N LYS A 305 -16.39 -14.64 -21.72
CA LYS A 305 -15.02 -14.61 -22.27
C LYS A 305 -14.55 -13.19 -22.50
N LEU A 306 -13.26 -12.97 -22.32
CA LEU A 306 -12.61 -11.68 -22.49
C LEU A 306 -12.83 -11.16 -23.92
N ALA A 307 -13.36 -9.94 -24.04
CA ALA A 307 -13.71 -9.30 -25.31
C ALA A 307 -12.84 -8.07 -25.64
N GLY A 308 -12.12 -7.52 -24.64
CA GLY A 308 -11.21 -6.40 -24.81
C GLY A 308 -11.01 -5.64 -23.50
N ALA A 309 -10.29 -4.52 -23.56
CA ALA A 309 -10.22 -3.55 -22.47
C ALA A 309 -10.04 -2.14 -23.04
N ASP A 310 -10.45 -1.14 -22.27
CA ASP A 310 -10.15 0.27 -22.55
C ASP A 310 -9.82 1.02 -21.25
N ILE A 311 -9.27 2.22 -21.40
CA ILE A 311 -8.83 3.07 -20.28
C ILE A 311 -9.44 4.46 -20.47
N GLU A 312 -10.26 4.89 -19.52
CA GLU A 312 -10.73 6.27 -19.40
C GLU A 312 -9.91 7.00 -18.34
N THR A 313 -9.50 8.23 -18.65
CA THR A 313 -8.76 9.10 -17.75
C THR A 313 -9.63 10.29 -17.34
N TYR A 314 -9.50 10.70 -16.07
CA TYR A 314 -10.34 11.73 -15.46
C TYR A 314 -9.48 12.71 -14.66
N LEU A 315 -9.88 13.98 -14.64
CA LEU A 315 -9.35 15.00 -13.73
C LEU A 315 -7.81 15.07 -13.70
N LEU A 316 -7.17 15.14 -14.87
CA LEU A 316 -5.74 15.45 -14.97
C LEU A 316 -5.47 16.84 -14.36
N GLU A 317 -4.47 16.95 -13.48
CA GLU A 317 -4.06 18.21 -12.85
C GLU A 317 -3.37 19.17 -13.84
N LYS A 318 -4.14 19.78 -14.76
CA LYS A 318 -3.64 20.71 -15.79
C LYS A 318 -2.74 21.81 -15.22
N ALA A 319 -3.04 22.31 -14.01
CA ALA A 319 -2.25 23.34 -13.34
C ALA A 319 -0.75 22.96 -13.15
N ARG A 320 -0.43 21.66 -13.01
CA ARG A 320 0.94 21.19 -12.81
C ARG A 320 1.85 21.42 -14.01
N VAL A 321 1.28 21.48 -15.22
CA VAL A 321 2.02 21.71 -16.47
C VAL A 321 2.79 23.03 -16.41
N ILE A 322 2.21 24.07 -15.80
CA ILE A 322 2.75 25.42 -15.74
C ILE A 322 3.11 25.91 -14.33
N SER A 323 2.85 25.10 -13.29
CA SER A 323 3.14 25.50 -11.90
C SER A 323 3.61 24.34 -11.02
N GLN A 324 4.64 24.58 -10.21
CA GLN A 324 5.15 23.62 -9.22
C GLN A 324 5.43 24.29 -7.87
N GLN A 325 5.20 23.55 -6.78
CA GLN A 325 5.71 23.96 -5.47
C GLN A 325 7.22 23.66 -5.36
N ALA A 326 7.93 24.38 -4.49
CA ALA A 326 9.40 24.32 -4.33
C ALA A 326 10.00 22.91 -4.05
N LEU A 327 9.18 21.94 -3.62
CA LEU A 327 9.58 20.55 -3.33
C LEU A 327 8.93 19.51 -4.27
N GLU A 328 8.27 19.96 -5.34
CA GLU A 328 7.58 19.13 -6.32
C GLU A 328 8.20 19.27 -7.73
N ARG A 329 7.89 18.32 -8.62
CA ARG A 329 8.20 18.42 -10.06
C ARG A 329 6.90 18.59 -10.86
N SER A 330 7.05 18.98 -12.13
CA SER A 330 6.04 18.76 -13.16
C SER A 330 5.95 17.27 -13.52
N TYR A 331 5.24 16.94 -14.60
CA TYR A 331 5.15 15.58 -15.13
C TYR A 331 6.51 15.02 -15.55
N HIS A 332 6.72 13.71 -15.41
CA HIS A 332 8.02 13.07 -15.63
C HIS A 332 8.56 13.26 -17.05
N ILE A 333 7.68 13.27 -18.06
CA ILE A 333 8.03 13.38 -19.47
C ILE A 333 8.96 14.56 -19.79
N PHE A 334 8.79 15.73 -19.15
CA PHE A 334 9.65 16.89 -19.39
C PHE A 334 11.13 16.61 -19.03
N TYR A 335 11.36 15.95 -17.90
CA TYR A 335 12.71 15.61 -17.43
C TYR A 335 13.28 14.40 -18.19
N GLN A 336 12.42 13.44 -18.54
CA GLN A 336 12.77 12.33 -19.43
C GLN A 336 13.25 12.80 -20.81
N MET A 337 12.53 13.73 -21.46
CA MET A 337 12.96 14.30 -22.75
C MET A 337 14.28 15.07 -22.62
N MET A 338 14.44 15.85 -21.55
CA MET A 338 15.65 16.65 -21.30
C MET A 338 16.91 15.81 -21.02
N SER A 339 16.76 14.55 -20.58
CA SER A 339 17.86 13.61 -20.29
C SER A 339 18.81 13.38 -21.48
N GLY A 340 18.30 13.44 -22.72
CA GLY A 340 19.06 13.14 -23.93
C GLY A 340 19.33 11.65 -24.18
N SER A 341 18.73 10.73 -23.42
CA SER A 341 18.94 9.28 -23.58
C SER A 341 18.36 8.71 -24.88
N VAL A 342 17.37 9.37 -25.48
CA VAL A 342 16.84 9.04 -26.82
C VAL A 342 17.53 9.95 -27.85
N ALA A 343 18.31 9.36 -28.76
CA ALA A 343 19.06 10.11 -29.77
C ALA A 343 18.13 10.88 -30.73
N GLY A 344 18.48 12.13 -31.02
CA GLY A 344 17.73 13.03 -31.93
C GLY A 344 16.43 13.62 -31.36
N LEU A 345 15.93 13.13 -30.21
CA LEU A 345 14.69 13.64 -29.59
C LEU A 345 14.82 15.11 -29.19
N LYS A 346 15.95 15.50 -28.58
CA LYS A 346 16.18 16.88 -28.17
C LYS A 346 16.29 17.83 -29.36
N ASP A 347 17.01 17.41 -30.41
CA ASP A 347 17.16 18.19 -31.64
C ASP A 347 15.81 18.37 -32.35
N MET A 348 14.99 17.32 -32.42
CA MET A 348 13.64 17.39 -33.00
C MET A 348 12.71 18.33 -32.22
N CYS A 349 12.78 18.30 -30.89
CA CYS A 349 11.98 19.16 -30.02
C CYS A 349 12.60 20.55 -29.78
N LEU A 350 13.71 20.89 -30.46
CA LEU A 350 14.47 22.14 -30.30
C LEU A 350 14.90 22.42 -28.85
N LEU A 351 15.16 21.37 -28.06
CA LEU A 351 15.48 21.44 -26.64
C LEU A 351 16.97 21.72 -26.39
N SER A 352 17.21 22.77 -25.60
CA SER A 352 18.49 23.10 -24.99
C SER A 352 18.99 22.02 -24.00
N ASN A 353 20.16 22.26 -23.41
CA ASN A 353 20.76 21.36 -22.41
C ASN A 353 20.50 21.76 -20.95
N ASP A 354 19.79 22.87 -20.70
CA ASP A 354 19.37 23.27 -19.35
C ASP A 354 17.84 23.23 -19.21
N VAL A 355 17.37 22.59 -18.13
CA VAL A 355 15.95 22.54 -17.78
C VAL A 355 15.43 23.87 -17.23
N TYR A 356 16.32 24.73 -16.71
CA TYR A 356 15.97 26.06 -16.21
C TYR A 356 15.64 27.07 -17.31
N ASP A 357 15.95 26.75 -18.59
CA ASP A 357 15.48 27.53 -19.74
C ASP A 357 13.94 27.49 -19.86
N TYR A 358 13.29 26.44 -19.34
CA TYR A 358 11.84 26.22 -19.39
C TYR A 358 11.22 26.54 -18.03
N HIS A 359 10.94 27.82 -17.77
CA HIS A 359 10.40 28.28 -16.49
C HIS A 359 9.16 27.49 -16.01
N ILE A 360 8.26 27.15 -16.93
CA ILE A 360 7.00 26.44 -16.64
C ILE A 360 7.18 25.05 -16.00
N VAL A 361 8.36 24.43 -16.07
CA VAL A 361 8.66 23.10 -15.50
C VAL A 361 9.84 23.09 -14.52
N SER A 362 10.35 24.27 -14.15
CA SER A 362 11.57 24.43 -13.33
C SER A 362 11.39 25.33 -12.09
N GLN A 363 10.15 25.68 -11.73
CA GLN A 363 9.84 26.45 -10.49
C GLN A 363 10.15 25.67 -9.20
N GLY A 364 10.10 24.33 -9.28
CA GLY A 364 10.25 23.43 -8.14
C GLY A 364 11.58 22.68 -8.13
N LYS A 365 11.49 21.36 -8.00
CA LYS A 365 12.61 20.44 -8.22
C LYS A 365 12.65 20.02 -9.69
N THR A 366 13.85 19.68 -10.14
CA THR A 366 14.11 19.21 -11.51
C THR A 366 14.59 17.77 -11.55
N THR A 367 15.16 17.25 -10.45
CA THR A 367 15.63 15.86 -10.30
C THR A 367 14.95 15.15 -9.11
N ILE A 368 14.98 13.82 -9.09
CA ILE A 368 14.54 12.98 -7.97
C ILE A 368 15.71 12.08 -7.53
N PRO A 369 16.00 11.93 -6.22
CA PRO A 369 17.01 10.99 -5.75
C PRO A 369 16.69 9.55 -6.12
N ASN A 370 17.66 8.84 -6.72
CA ASN A 370 17.56 7.43 -7.12
C ASN A 370 16.55 7.11 -8.24
N VAL A 371 16.14 8.09 -9.04
CA VAL A 371 15.42 7.89 -10.30
C VAL A 371 16.30 8.38 -11.44
N ASP A 372 16.51 7.54 -12.46
CA ASP A 372 17.19 7.92 -13.68
C ASP A 372 16.12 8.27 -14.74
N ASP A 373 15.88 9.57 -14.95
CA ASP A 373 14.93 10.03 -15.96
C ASP A 373 15.34 9.60 -17.39
N GLY A 374 16.60 9.22 -17.63
CA GLY A 374 17.09 8.71 -18.90
C GLY A 374 16.75 7.23 -19.12
N GLU A 375 16.93 6.37 -18.12
CA GLU A 375 16.42 4.99 -18.18
C GLU A 375 14.89 4.97 -18.33
N GLU A 376 14.17 5.81 -17.57
CA GLU A 376 12.72 5.93 -17.68
C GLU A 376 12.27 6.51 -19.03
N CYS A 377 13.08 7.35 -19.69
CA CYS A 377 12.83 7.84 -21.06
C CYS A 377 13.00 6.76 -22.13
N LEU A 378 13.84 5.75 -21.89
CA LEU A 378 14.01 4.58 -22.77
C LEU A 378 12.94 3.51 -22.54
N LEU A 379 12.35 3.43 -21.34
CA LEU A 379 11.25 2.53 -20.98
C LEU A 379 9.89 3.11 -21.35
N THR A 380 9.74 4.43 -21.26
CA THR A 380 8.64 5.17 -21.86
C THR A 380 8.84 5.10 -23.37
N ASP A 381 7.80 4.75 -24.12
CA ASP A 381 7.91 4.52 -25.57
C ASP A 381 7.92 5.85 -26.36
N VAL A 382 8.74 6.81 -25.91
CA VAL A 382 8.83 8.19 -26.41
C VAL A 382 9.24 8.19 -27.89
N THR A 383 10.07 7.24 -28.30
CA THR A 383 10.42 6.98 -29.70
C THR A 383 9.18 6.72 -30.54
N ILE A 384 8.26 5.87 -30.11
CA ILE A 384 7.02 5.57 -30.86
C ILE A 384 5.98 6.68 -30.68
N CYS A 385 5.91 7.32 -29.51
CA CYS A 385 4.92 8.38 -29.22
C CYS A 385 5.24 9.77 -29.81
N LEU A 386 6.53 10.11 -30.05
CA LEU A 386 6.93 11.43 -30.55
C LEU A 386 7.69 11.40 -31.88
N LEU A 387 8.24 10.25 -32.30
CA LEU A 387 8.98 10.16 -33.58
C LEU A 387 8.19 9.44 -34.70
N SER A 388 6.98 8.95 -34.43
CA SER A 388 6.06 8.44 -35.46
C SER A 388 5.11 9.53 -35.96
N ASN A 389 5.10 9.72 -37.28
CA ASN A 389 4.15 10.59 -37.99
C ASN A 389 2.81 9.91 -38.32
N ASN A 390 2.52 8.72 -37.77
CA ASN A 390 1.36 7.92 -38.16
C ASN A 390 0.70 7.21 -36.95
N ILE A 391 -0.53 7.62 -36.61
CA ILE A 391 -1.30 7.02 -35.50
C ILE A 391 -1.57 5.51 -35.66
N MET A 392 -1.39 4.95 -36.87
CA MET A 392 -1.51 3.51 -37.13
C MET A 392 -0.25 2.69 -36.80
N ASP A 393 0.92 3.33 -36.61
CA ASP A 393 2.12 2.65 -36.10
C ASP A 393 1.90 2.16 -34.65
N TYR A 394 0.98 2.84 -33.94
CA TYR A 394 0.51 2.54 -32.60
C TYR A 394 -0.47 1.37 -32.62
N ASN A 395 0.04 0.14 -32.81
CA ASN A 395 -0.75 -1.10 -32.85
C ASN A 395 -1.65 -1.32 -31.62
N ILE A 396 -1.38 -0.64 -30.50
CA ILE A 396 -2.15 -0.71 -29.24
C ILE A 396 -3.21 0.40 -29.16
N VAL A 397 -2.94 1.62 -29.64
CA VAL A 397 -3.84 2.79 -29.53
C VAL A 397 -4.89 2.82 -30.67
N SER A 398 -4.51 2.41 -31.88
CA SER A 398 -5.34 2.39 -33.10
C SER A 398 -6.57 1.46 -33.06
N GLN A 399 -6.84 0.80 -31.93
CA GLN A 399 -8.03 -0.03 -31.71
C GLN A 399 -9.17 0.70 -30.97
N GLY A 400 -8.93 1.93 -30.47
CA GLY A 400 -9.94 2.82 -29.90
C GLY A 400 -10.50 3.83 -30.91
N LYS A 401 -11.56 4.57 -30.54
CA LYS A 401 -11.96 5.77 -31.29
C LYS A 401 -10.92 6.86 -31.07
N THR A 402 -10.16 7.18 -32.11
CA THR A 402 -9.11 8.23 -32.12
C THR A 402 -9.64 9.65 -32.30
N VAL A 403 -10.96 9.83 -32.33
CA VAL A 403 -11.63 11.13 -32.54
C VAL A 403 -12.85 11.23 -31.64
N ILE A 404 -12.97 12.36 -30.93
CA ILE A 404 -14.16 12.72 -30.15
C ILE A 404 -15.12 13.46 -31.11
N PRO A 405 -16.37 12.99 -31.31
CA PRO A 405 -17.31 13.66 -32.19
C PRO A 405 -17.59 15.10 -31.72
N GLY A 406 -17.19 16.09 -32.52
CA GLY A 406 -17.37 17.51 -32.22
C GLY A 406 -16.19 18.21 -31.55
N VAL A 407 -15.03 17.55 -31.44
CA VAL A 407 -13.75 18.20 -31.08
C VAL A 407 -12.82 18.14 -32.29
N ASP A 408 -12.26 19.28 -32.68
CA ASP A 408 -11.16 19.39 -33.64
C ASP A 408 -9.89 19.72 -32.85
N ASP A 409 -9.02 18.72 -32.67
CA ASP A 409 -7.77 18.85 -31.92
C ASP A 409 -6.83 19.92 -32.53
N GLY A 410 -6.95 20.20 -33.83
CA GLY A 410 -6.21 21.25 -34.52
C GLY A 410 -6.76 22.66 -34.27
N GLU A 411 -8.06 22.78 -33.95
CA GLU A 411 -8.68 24.04 -33.52
C GLU A 411 -8.35 24.34 -32.05
N GLU A 412 -8.43 23.36 -31.15
CA GLU A 412 -8.02 23.53 -29.74
C GLU A 412 -6.54 23.88 -29.58
N MET A 413 -5.65 23.24 -30.36
CA MET A 413 -4.22 23.54 -30.32
C MET A 413 -3.94 24.99 -30.76
N ARG A 414 -4.56 25.45 -31.85
CA ARG A 414 -4.46 26.85 -32.32
C ARG A 414 -5.02 27.87 -31.32
N LEU A 415 -6.14 27.55 -30.67
CA LEU A 415 -6.70 28.41 -29.60
C LEU A 415 -5.75 28.51 -28.41
N THR A 416 -4.98 27.46 -28.13
CA THR A 416 -3.97 27.44 -27.08
C THR A 416 -2.74 28.29 -27.46
N ASP A 417 -2.22 28.16 -28.68
CA ASP A 417 -1.10 28.98 -29.18
C ASP A 417 -1.43 30.48 -29.18
N VAL A 418 -2.62 30.86 -29.66
CA VAL A 418 -3.09 32.27 -29.68
C VAL A 418 -3.29 32.83 -28.27
N SER A 419 -3.44 31.98 -27.24
CA SER A 419 -3.49 32.40 -25.84
C SER A 419 -2.10 32.66 -25.23
N LEU A 420 -1.03 32.12 -25.81
CA LEU A 420 0.36 32.31 -25.39
C LEU A 420 1.01 33.55 -26.04
N GLU A 421 0.48 34.04 -27.17
CA GLU A 421 0.96 35.26 -27.85
C GLU A 421 0.42 36.58 -27.23
N ARG A 422 -0.18 36.55 -26.04
CA ARG A 422 -0.95 37.68 -25.48
C ARG A 422 -0.43 38.31 -24.17
N ASP A 423 0.74 37.89 -23.69
CA ASP A 423 1.48 38.54 -22.59
C ASP A 423 2.76 39.24 -23.10
#